data_AF-A0A381V658-F1
#
_entry.id   AF-A0A381V658-F1
#
_cell.length_a   1.000
_cell.length_b   1.000
_cell.length_c   1.000
_cell.angle_alpha   90.00
_cell.angle_beta   90.00
_cell.angle_gamma   90.00
#
_symmetry.space_group_name_H-M   'P 1'
#
loop_
_entity.id
_entity.type
_entity.pdbx_description
1 polymer ?
#
loop_
_entity_poly.entity_id
_entity_poly.type
_entity_poly.pdbx_seq_one_letter_code
_entity_poly.pdbx_strand_id
1 'polypeptide(L)'
;MRSVIQEELFGPEQYTRLCSFCRGEFPRSAEFFPDGRCNDGMASFCRKCAHLRVQLKSSAKKMGTKFSQASLLEKVCKDCGERKPLREFYMSSHSQDGKTSSCKNCIDENYDLKQKRKHHPDGESVYFIQDSRNKRVKISSGSNPYLDLENMQQGSSETLHILASFETSHEESADNIVSTLQSLFQTHHSGNGWFDMVPSLAQYISLIKHGDSEKAKLLLSPIENSGNNSLSKTVSKGV
;
A
#
# COMPACT_ATOMS: atom_id res chain seq x y z
N MET A 1 -13.12 -35.59 -4.67
CA MET A 1 -13.12 -35.28 -3.22
C MET A 1 -11.91 -35.95 -2.62
N ARG A 2 -10.87 -35.18 -2.29
CA ARG A 2 -9.65 -35.72 -1.66
C ARG A 2 -9.98 -36.03 -0.20
N SER A 3 -9.72 -37.25 0.23
CA SER A 3 -9.99 -37.72 1.59
C SER A 3 -9.20 -36.90 2.59
N VAL A 4 -9.91 -36.16 3.43
CA VAL A 4 -9.48 -35.24 4.51
C VAL A 4 -8.75 -35.97 5.66
N ILE A 5 -8.41 -37.24 5.50
CA ILE A 5 -7.92 -38.12 6.58
C ILE A 5 -6.38 -38.19 6.62
N GLN A 6 -5.67 -37.68 5.60
CA GLN A 6 -4.21 -37.75 5.56
C GLN A 6 -3.46 -36.51 6.09
N GLU A 7 -4.17 -35.45 6.48
CA GLU A 7 -3.54 -34.22 6.98
C GLU A 7 -3.24 -34.23 8.50
N GLU A 8 -3.75 -35.20 9.27
CA GLU A 8 -3.69 -35.13 10.75
C GLU A 8 -2.54 -35.89 11.43
N LEU A 9 -1.67 -36.60 10.70
CA LEU A 9 -0.63 -37.44 11.32
C LEU A 9 0.82 -37.00 11.07
N PHE A 10 1.06 -36.06 10.15
CA PHE A 10 2.41 -35.75 9.69
C PHE A 10 2.60 -34.25 9.49
N GLY A 11 3.53 -33.65 10.25
CA GLY A 11 3.84 -32.21 10.16
C GLY A 11 4.33 -31.78 8.77
N PRO A 12 4.35 -30.46 8.47
CA PRO A 12 4.69 -29.92 7.15
C PRO A 12 6.08 -30.38 6.64
N GLU A 13 6.99 -30.76 7.54
CA GLU A 13 8.31 -31.32 7.23
C GLU A 13 8.28 -32.67 6.49
N GLN A 14 7.12 -33.32 6.38
CA GLN A 14 7.00 -34.58 5.67
C GLN A 14 6.62 -34.40 4.20
N TYR A 15 6.00 -33.28 3.83
CA TYR A 15 5.54 -33.01 2.47
C TYR A 15 6.51 -32.18 1.65
N THR A 16 7.36 -31.39 2.31
CA THR A 16 8.35 -30.53 1.63
C THR A 16 9.77 -30.85 2.10
N ARG A 17 10.73 -30.52 1.24
CA ARG A 17 12.16 -30.70 1.48
C ARG A 17 12.92 -29.48 0.97
N LEU A 18 13.94 -29.09 1.73
CA LEU A 18 14.87 -28.04 1.35
C LEU A 18 15.94 -28.56 0.41
N CYS A 19 16.15 -27.86 -0.70
CA CYS A 19 17.31 -28.07 -1.55
C CYS A 19 18.58 -27.55 -0.86
N SER A 20 19.57 -28.39 -0.62
CA SER A 20 20.85 -28.02 0.00
C SER A 20 21.68 -27.03 -0.84
N PHE A 21 21.33 -26.82 -2.11
CA PHE A 21 22.02 -25.90 -3.01
C PHE A 21 21.33 -24.53 -3.10
N CYS A 22 20.06 -24.49 -3.51
CA CYS A 22 19.32 -23.22 -3.64
C CYS A 22 18.52 -22.84 -2.39
N ARG A 23 18.45 -23.73 -1.39
CA ARG A 23 17.63 -23.61 -0.16
C ARG A 23 16.14 -23.33 -0.40
N GLY A 24 15.63 -23.64 -1.59
CA GLY A 24 14.20 -23.60 -1.87
C GLY A 24 13.49 -24.78 -1.20
N GLU A 25 12.29 -24.52 -0.69
CA GLU A 25 11.34 -25.53 -0.24
C GLU A 25 10.57 -26.07 -1.44
N PHE A 26 10.62 -27.38 -1.62
CA PHE A 26 9.91 -28.06 -2.71
C PHE A 26 9.16 -29.25 -2.15
N PRO A 27 8.06 -29.69 -2.80
CA PRO A 27 7.45 -30.97 -2.49
C PRO A 27 8.49 -32.09 -2.48
N ARG A 28 8.36 -33.01 -1.51
CA ARG A 28 9.25 -34.16 -1.33
C ARG A 28 8.91 -35.26 -2.36
N SER A 29 9.08 -34.94 -3.63
CA SER A 29 8.79 -35.84 -4.76
C SER A 29 9.96 -35.95 -5.73
N ALA A 30 9.98 -37.05 -6.49
CA ALA A 30 10.96 -37.33 -7.52
C ALA A 30 10.94 -36.33 -8.69
N GLU A 31 9.88 -35.52 -8.81
CA GLU A 31 9.78 -34.43 -9.79
C GLU A 31 10.71 -33.27 -9.45
N PHE A 32 10.89 -32.98 -8.15
CA PHE A 32 11.72 -31.87 -7.68
C PHE A 32 13.13 -32.30 -7.33
N PHE A 33 13.31 -33.52 -6.83
CA PHE A 33 14.62 -34.07 -6.45
C PHE A 33 14.94 -35.32 -7.29
N PRO A 34 16.14 -35.41 -7.89
CA PRO A 34 16.58 -36.65 -8.51
C PRO A 34 16.92 -37.71 -7.45
N ASP A 35 17.09 -38.95 -7.87
CA ASP A 35 17.52 -40.04 -6.98
C ASP A 35 18.87 -39.72 -6.33
N GLY A 36 19.05 -40.13 -5.07
CA GLY A 36 20.23 -39.80 -4.29
C GLY A 36 20.44 -40.69 -3.07
N ARG A 37 21.39 -40.29 -2.23
CA ARG A 37 21.89 -41.10 -1.10
C ARG A 37 21.34 -40.66 0.26
N CYS A 38 20.38 -39.75 0.29
CA CYS A 38 19.74 -39.39 1.55
C CYS A 38 18.82 -40.54 2.00
N ASN A 39 18.42 -40.53 3.28
CA ASN A 39 17.58 -41.58 3.86
C ASN A 39 16.24 -41.79 3.13
N ASP A 40 15.78 -40.78 2.39
CA ASP A 40 14.57 -40.82 1.56
C ASP A 40 14.82 -41.26 0.10
N GLY A 41 16.02 -41.76 -0.22
CA GLY A 41 16.39 -42.19 -1.58
C GLY A 41 16.52 -41.06 -2.60
N MET A 42 16.32 -39.80 -2.19
CA MET A 42 16.42 -38.62 -3.04
C MET A 42 17.74 -37.86 -2.80
N ALA A 43 18.12 -37.01 -3.75
CA ALA A 43 19.29 -36.15 -3.62
C ALA A 43 19.07 -35.01 -2.63
N SER A 44 20.15 -34.45 -2.08
CA SER A 44 20.06 -33.28 -1.20
C SER A 44 19.71 -31.99 -1.94
N PHE A 45 19.78 -31.98 -3.27
CA PHE A 45 19.56 -30.79 -4.10
C PHE A 45 18.53 -31.06 -5.19
N CYS A 46 17.77 -30.04 -5.59
CA CYS A 46 16.72 -30.17 -6.59
C CYS A 46 17.28 -30.41 -8.00
N ARG A 47 16.44 -30.91 -8.91
CA ARG A 47 16.82 -31.23 -10.30
C ARG A 47 17.40 -30.03 -11.04
N LYS A 48 16.83 -28.83 -10.88
CA LYS A 48 17.39 -27.59 -11.46
C LYS A 48 18.85 -27.38 -11.02
N CYS A 49 19.12 -27.54 -9.73
CA CYS A 49 20.47 -27.46 -9.19
C CYS A 49 21.35 -28.62 -9.66
N ALA A 50 20.80 -29.81 -9.92
CA ALA A 50 21.54 -30.91 -10.52
C ALA A 50 22.06 -30.54 -11.93
N HIS A 51 21.21 -29.95 -12.77
CA HIS A 51 21.60 -29.49 -14.11
C HIS A 51 22.66 -28.38 -14.06
N LEU A 52 22.49 -27.39 -13.19
CA LEU A 52 23.48 -26.33 -13.00
C LEU A 52 24.84 -26.88 -12.58
N ARG A 53 24.87 -27.87 -11.68
CA ARG A 53 26.13 -28.51 -11.24
C ARG A 53 26.81 -29.27 -12.38
N VAL A 54 26.07 -29.90 -13.29
CA VAL A 54 26.65 -30.57 -14.48
C VAL A 54 27.27 -29.53 -15.41
N GLN A 55 26.55 -28.44 -15.70
CA GLN A 55 27.04 -27.35 -16.55
C GLN A 55 28.29 -26.69 -15.96
N LEU A 56 28.31 -26.42 -14.65
CA LEU A 56 29.46 -25.84 -13.98
C LEU A 56 30.68 -26.78 -13.96
N LYS A 57 30.48 -28.09 -13.83
CA LYS A 57 31.56 -29.09 -13.91
C LYS A 57 32.16 -29.17 -15.32
N SER A 58 31.34 -29.08 -16.37
CA SER A 58 31.86 -29.01 -17.75
C SER A 58 32.65 -27.72 -18.01
N SER A 59 32.26 -26.60 -17.40
CA SER A 59 32.97 -25.33 -17.52
C SER A 59 34.27 -25.29 -16.69
N ALA A 60 34.27 -25.85 -15.47
CA ALA A 60 35.46 -25.94 -14.62
C ALA A 60 36.53 -26.91 -15.17
N LYS A 61 36.15 -27.87 -16.02
CA LYS A 61 37.12 -28.72 -16.73
C LYS A 61 37.87 -27.98 -17.84
N LYS A 62 37.40 -26.79 -18.26
CA LYS A 62 38.06 -25.91 -19.25
C LYS A 62 38.91 -24.79 -18.64
N MET A 63 38.72 -24.45 -17.36
CA MET A 63 39.56 -23.47 -16.65
C MET A 63 39.95 -24.07 -15.30
N GLY A 64 41.22 -24.48 -15.18
CA GLY A 64 41.81 -25.09 -13.98
C GLY A 64 41.94 -24.11 -12.81
N THR A 65 40.82 -23.61 -12.29
CA THR A 65 40.78 -22.68 -11.17
C THR A 65 39.91 -23.24 -10.07
N LYS A 66 40.50 -23.42 -8.88
CA LYS A 66 39.83 -23.75 -7.63
C LYS A 66 38.87 -22.60 -7.27
N PHE A 67 37.66 -22.62 -7.84
CA PHE A 67 36.61 -21.66 -7.55
C PHE A 67 35.89 -22.09 -6.27
N SER A 68 36.10 -21.35 -5.19
CA SER A 68 35.46 -21.63 -3.90
C SER A 68 33.94 -21.52 -4.04
N GLN A 69 33.24 -22.54 -3.55
CA GLN A 69 31.78 -22.69 -3.64
C GLN A 69 30.98 -21.52 -3.03
N ALA A 70 31.63 -20.66 -2.23
CA ALA A 70 31.07 -19.43 -1.65
C ALA A 70 30.75 -18.34 -2.69
N SER A 71 31.58 -18.19 -3.73
CA SER A 71 31.39 -17.15 -4.76
C SER A 71 30.19 -17.44 -5.68
N LEU A 72 29.64 -18.65 -5.66
CA LEU A 72 28.46 -19.05 -6.46
C LEU A 72 27.13 -18.77 -5.75
N LEU A 73 27.16 -18.46 -4.45
CA LEU A 73 25.96 -18.20 -3.65
C LEU A 73 25.71 -16.70 -3.43
N GLU A 74 26.48 -15.85 -4.11
CA GLU A 74 26.39 -14.41 -4.00
C GLU A 74 26.19 -13.79 -5.37
N LYS A 75 25.36 -12.75 -5.43
CA LYS A 75 25.05 -11.98 -6.63
C LYS A 75 25.20 -10.50 -6.32
N VAL A 76 25.68 -9.74 -7.29
CA VAL A 76 25.74 -8.28 -7.20
C VAL A 76 24.37 -7.70 -7.55
N CYS A 77 23.82 -6.89 -6.66
CA CYS A 77 22.60 -6.13 -6.92
C CYS A 77 22.84 -5.07 -7.99
N LYS A 78 21.98 -4.98 -9.00
CA LYS A 78 22.10 -3.93 -10.03
C LYS A 78 21.77 -2.52 -9.51
N ASP A 79 20.95 -2.41 -8.48
CA ASP A 79 20.49 -1.11 -7.98
C ASP A 79 21.47 -0.53 -6.95
N CYS A 80 21.86 -1.30 -5.92
CA CYS A 80 22.79 -0.82 -4.89
C CYS A 80 24.27 -1.20 -5.14
N GLY A 81 24.57 -2.06 -6.12
CA GLY A 81 25.95 -2.48 -6.42
C GLY A 81 26.58 -3.43 -5.40
N GLU A 82 25.89 -3.77 -4.30
CA GLU A 82 26.45 -4.64 -3.26
C GLU A 82 26.39 -6.11 -3.64
N ARG A 83 27.43 -6.86 -3.25
CA ARG A 83 27.46 -8.32 -3.33
C ARG A 83 26.68 -8.90 -2.15
N LYS A 84 25.55 -9.53 -2.43
CA LYS A 84 24.65 -10.11 -1.43
C LYS A 84 24.41 -11.60 -1.69
N PRO A 85 24.11 -12.41 -0.67
CA PRO A 85 23.78 -13.81 -0.88
C PRO A 85 22.48 -13.95 -1.69
N LEU A 86 22.35 -15.01 -2.50
CA LEU A 86 21.20 -15.24 -3.38
C LEU A 86 19.84 -15.24 -2.64
N ARG A 87 19.82 -15.47 -1.32
CA ARG A 87 18.61 -15.38 -0.48
C ARG A 87 18.02 -13.97 -0.38
N GLU A 88 18.86 -12.95 -0.56
CA GLU A 88 18.49 -11.53 -0.58
C GLU A 88 17.88 -11.12 -1.92
N PHE A 89 17.59 -12.08 -2.82
CA PHE A 89 16.99 -11.85 -4.13
C PHE A 89 15.73 -12.70 -4.27
N TYR A 90 14.68 -12.12 -4.83
CA TYR A 90 13.45 -12.82 -5.16
C TYR A 90 13.67 -13.81 -6.31
N MET A 91 12.76 -14.77 -6.46
CA MET A 91 12.78 -15.70 -7.60
C MET A 91 12.26 -15.00 -8.85
N SER A 92 12.89 -15.29 -9.99
CA SER A 92 12.41 -14.85 -11.31
C SER A 92 12.51 -15.99 -12.30
N SER A 93 11.42 -16.26 -13.01
CA SER A 93 11.40 -17.20 -14.14
C SER A 93 12.09 -16.66 -15.39
N HIS A 94 12.31 -15.34 -15.44
CA HIS A 94 12.82 -14.64 -16.62
C HIS A 94 14.34 -14.45 -16.61
N SER A 95 15.02 -14.84 -15.54
CA SER A 95 16.48 -14.73 -15.43
C SER A 95 17.16 -16.07 -15.55
N GLN A 96 18.35 -16.06 -16.15
CA GLN A 96 19.16 -17.26 -16.41
C GLN A 96 19.60 -17.96 -15.11
N ASP A 97 19.75 -17.21 -14.02
CA ASP A 97 20.10 -17.70 -12.69
C ASP A 97 18.88 -17.94 -11.78
N GLY A 98 17.66 -17.70 -12.28
CA GLY A 98 16.42 -17.89 -11.54
C GLY A 98 16.16 -16.85 -10.43
N LYS A 99 16.95 -15.77 -10.38
CA LYS A 99 16.88 -14.70 -9.37
C LYS A 99 16.66 -13.33 -9.98
N THR A 100 16.02 -12.43 -9.25
CA THR A 100 15.89 -11.02 -9.66
C THR A 100 17.26 -10.36 -9.81
N SER A 101 17.36 -9.33 -10.66
CA SER A 101 18.59 -8.55 -10.83
C SER A 101 18.93 -7.66 -9.64
N SER A 102 17.91 -7.33 -8.84
CA SER A 102 17.98 -6.44 -7.70
C SER A 102 17.63 -7.18 -6.42
N CYS A 103 18.22 -6.76 -5.30
CA CYS A 103 17.96 -7.36 -4.00
C CYS A 103 16.55 -6.99 -3.50
N LYS A 104 16.07 -7.73 -2.52
CA LYS A 104 14.73 -7.55 -1.91
C LYS A 104 14.55 -6.12 -1.42
N ASN A 105 15.48 -5.60 -0.62
CA ASN A 105 15.42 -4.23 -0.10
C ASN A 105 15.23 -3.19 -1.21
N CYS A 106 16.04 -3.24 -2.28
CA CYS A 106 15.88 -2.28 -3.38
C CYS A 106 14.55 -2.45 -4.13
N ILE A 107 14.05 -3.68 -4.26
CA ILE A 107 12.75 -3.94 -4.89
C ILE A 107 11.62 -3.42 -4.00
N ASP A 108 11.69 -3.64 -2.70
CA ASP A 108 10.69 -3.23 -1.72
C ASP A 108 10.67 -1.69 -1.59
N GLU A 109 11.84 -1.05 -1.47
CA GLU A 109 11.97 0.42 -1.49
C GLU A 109 11.38 1.03 -2.78
N ASN A 110 11.68 0.43 -3.94
CA ASN A 110 11.17 0.93 -5.21
C ASN A 110 9.67 0.65 -5.38
N TYR A 111 9.15 -0.42 -4.77
CA TYR A 111 7.72 -0.67 -4.68
C TYR A 111 7.03 0.41 -3.83
N ASP A 112 7.57 0.71 -2.65
CA ASP A 112 7.06 1.76 -1.76
C ASP A 112 7.10 3.13 -2.44
N LEU A 113 8.20 3.47 -3.11
CA LEU A 113 8.30 4.69 -3.90
C LEU A 113 7.28 4.74 -5.04
N LYS A 114 7.02 3.62 -5.72
CA LYS A 114 5.97 3.54 -6.75
C LYS A 114 4.57 3.70 -6.16
N GLN A 115 4.31 3.14 -4.97
CA GLN A 115 3.04 3.35 -4.29
C GLN A 115 2.89 4.80 -3.85
N LYS A 116 3.93 5.41 -3.27
CA LYS A 116 3.95 6.84 -2.93
C LYS A 116 3.72 7.74 -4.16
N ARG A 117 4.31 7.40 -5.32
CA ARG A 117 4.08 8.11 -6.58
C ARG A 117 2.67 7.93 -7.15
N LYS A 118 2.06 6.74 -7.00
CA LYS A 118 0.64 6.54 -7.35
C LYS A 118 -0.31 7.37 -6.48
N HIS A 119 0.14 7.71 -5.26
CA HIS A 119 -0.56 8.58 -4.32
C HIS A 119 -0.06 10.05 -4.35
N HIS A 120 0.73 10.43 -5.35
CA HIS A 120 0.98 11.82 -5.72
C HIS A 120 0.21 12.11 -7.01
N PRO A 121 -1.09 12.46 -6.94
CA PRO A 121 -1.68 13.23 -8.01
C PRO A 121 -0.92 14.58 -8.05
N ASP A 122 -0.52 15.02 -9.23
CA ASP A 122 0.06 16.36 -9.44
C ASP A 122 -1.04 17.43 -9.24
N GLY A 123 -1.55 17.57 -8.01
CA GLY A 123 -2.67 18.45 -7.67
C GLY A 123 -2.87 18.64 -6.17
N GLU A 124 -3.40 19.81 -5.78
CA GLU A 124 -3.88 20.04 -4.43
C GLU A 124 -5.18 19.26 -4.20
N SER A 125 -5.33 18.67 -3.01
CA SER A 125 -6.53 17.93 -2.62
C SER A 125 -7.03 18.39 -1.27
N VAL A 126 -8.35 18.39 -1.09
CA VAL A 126 -9.01 18.64 0.19
C VAL A 126 -9.45 17.30 0.75
N TYR A 127 -9.13 17.04 2.01
CA TYR A 127 -9.42 15.77 2.66
C TYR A 127 -9.87 15.93 4.11
N PHE A 128 -10.59 14.92 4.58
CA PHE A 128 -11.23 14.86 5.89
C PHE A 128 -10.65 13.72 6.70
N ILE A 129 -10.02 14.00 7.83
CA ILE A 129 -9.44 12.99 8.74
C ILE A 129 -10.32 12.87 9.97
N GLN A 130 -10.70 11.66 10.36
CA GLN A 130 -11.49 11.40 11.57
C GLN A 130 -10.68 10.64 12.62
N ASP A 131 -10.85 11.05 13.87
CA ASP A 131 -10.39 10.33 15.06
C ASP A 131 -11.40 9.23 15.45
N SER A 132 -10.92 8.00 15.62
CA SER A 132 -11.72 6.85 16.06
C SER A 132 -12.47 7.03 17.39
N ARG A 133 -11.91 7.79 18.35
CA ARG A 133 -12.45 7.89 19.70
C ARG A 133 -13.51 8.96 19.83
N ASN A 134 -13.17 10.19 19.44
CA ASN A 134 -14.04 11.34 19.61
C ASN A 134 -14.92 11.62 18.38
N LYS A 135 -14.70 10.86 17.29
CA LYS A 135 -15.37 11.04 16.00
C LYS A 135 -15.23 12.44 15.40
N ARG A 136 -14.31 13.25 15.93
CA ARG A 136 -13.99 14.60 15.44
C ARG A 136 -13.35 14.51 14.07
N VAL A 137 -13.60 15.50 13.24
CA VAL A 137 -13.09 15.59 11.87
C VAL A 137 -12.14 16.76 11.77
N LYS A 138 -10.98 16.53 11.18
CA LYS A 138 -10.06 17.57 10.75
C LYS A 138 -10.21 17.77 9.25
N ILE A 139 -10.38 19.02 8.85
CA ILE A 139 -10.46 19.45 7.46
C ILE A 139 -9.07 20.00 7.10
N SER A 140 -8.41 19.42 6.09
CA SER A 140 -7.08 19.84 5.68
C SER A 140 -6.92 19.76 4.17
N SER A 141 -6.05 20.62 3.65
CA SER A 141 -5.61 20.66 2.27
C SER A 141 -4.17 20.17 2.21
N GLY A 142 -3.81 19.54 1.09
CA GLY A 142 -2.44 19.12 0.88
C GLY A 142 -2.26 18.33 -0.41
N SER A 143 -1.00 18.17 -0.80
CA SER A 143 -0.61 17.38 -1.96
C SER A 143 -0.75 15.87 -1.71
N ASN A 144 -0.72 15.43 -0.45
CA ASN A 144 -0.88 14.00 -0.12
C ASN A 144 -1.57 13.78 1.24
N PRO A 145 -2.85 13.32 1.24
CA PRO A 145 -3.60 13.08 2.47
C PRO A 145 -2.98 12.00 3.37
N TYR A 146 -2.27 11.01 2.79
CA TYR A 146 -1.71 9.89 3.54
C TYR A 146 -0.43 10.28 4.28
N LEU A 147 0.40 11.15 3.70
CA LEU A 147 1.61 11.64 4.35
C LEU A 147 1.26 12.52 5.55
N ASP A 148 0.27 13.39 5.38
CA ASP A 148 -0.22 14.23 6.46
C ASP A 148 -0.90 13.41 7.57
N LEU A 149 -1.62 12.35 7.20
CA LEU A 149 -2.15 11.36 8.15
C LEU A 149 -1.04 10.67 8.95
N GLU A 150 0.03 10.21 8.29
CA GLU A 150 1.16 9.52 8.94
C GLU A 150 1.87 10.44 9.94
N ASN A 151 2.16 11.69 9.53
CA ASN A 151 2.74 12.71 10.41
C ASN A 151 1.84 12.99 11.63
N MET A 152 0.52 13.07 11.41
CA MET A 152 -0.44 13.26 12.50
C MET A 152 -0.56 12.03 13.41
N GLN A 153 -0.47 10.82 12.85
CA GLN A 153 -0.54 9.57 13.61
C GLN A 153 0.67 9.39 14.53
N GLN A 154 1.86 9.84 14.13
CA GLN A 154 3.05 9.81 14.98
C GLN A 154 2.90 10.68 16.25
N GLY A 155 2.09 11.74 16.19
CA GLY A 155 1.79 12.61 17.33
C GLY A 155 0.50 12.28 18.07
N SER A 156 -0.26 11.27 17.64
CA SER A 156 -1.58 10.92 18.17
C SER A 156 -1.58 9.52 18.78
N SER A 157 -2.12 9.40 19.99
CA SER A 157 -2.36 8.08 20.63
C SER A 157 -3.57 7.35 20.06
N GLU A 158 -4.38 8.02 19.25
CA GLU A 158 -5.62 7.50 18.67
C GLU A 158 -5.43 7.19 17.18
N THR A 159 -6.14 6.17 16.67
CA THR A 159 -6.11 5.82 15.24
C THR A 159 -6.89 6.81 14.40
N LEU A 160 -6.22 7.35 13.39
CA LEU A 160 -6.78 8.33 12.46
C LEU A 160 -7.14 7.66 11.13
N HIS A 161 -8.28 8.05 10.56
CA HIS A 161 -8.75 7.53 9.27
C HIS A 161 -9.15 8.65 8.33
N ILE A 162 -8.72 8.56 7.06
CA ILE A 162 -9.22 9.44 6.01
C ILE A 162 -10.66 9.02 5.70
N LEU A 163 -11.60 9.96 5.85
CA LEU A 163 -13.01 9.75 5.53
C LEU A 163 -13.30 9.99 4.07
N ALA A 164 -12.81 11.09 3.52
CA ALA A 164 -13.05 11.48 2.14
C ALA A 164 -11.93 12.39 1.67
N SER A 165 -11.67 12.38 0.37
CA SER A 165 -10.74 13.28 -0.30
C SER A 165 -11.29 13.59 -1.68
N PHE A 166 -11.12 14.82 -2.13
CA PHE A 166 -11.38 15.22 -3.51
C PHE A 166 -10.25 16.10 -4.03
N GLU A 167 -9.97 15.96 -5.31
CA GLU A 167 -8.98 16.78 -6.02
C GLU A 167 -9.62 18.12 -6.39
N THR A 168 -8.86 19.21 -6.23
CA THR A 168 -9.33 20.53 -6.63
C THR A 168 -8.91 20.81 -8.07
N SER A 169 -9.83 21.30 -8.88
CA SER A 169 -9.53 21.80 -10.22
C SER A 169 -8.63 23.04 -10.15
N HIS A 170 -7.77 23.24 -11.16
CA HIS A 170 -6.78 24.32 -11.26
C HIS A 170 -7.26 25.77 -10.99
N GLU A 171 -8.57 26.03 -10.99
CA GLU A 171 -9.15 27.36 -10.77
C GLU A 171 -9.42 27.70 -9.29
N GLU A 172 -9.54 26.72 -8.40
CA GLU A 172 -9.83 26.91 -6.98
C GLU A 172 -8.71 26.27 -6.14
N SER A 173 -7.94 27.09 -5.39
CA SER A 173 -6.93 26.55 -4.45
C SER A 173 -7.61 25.79 -3.32
N ALA A 174 -7.04 24.64 -2.95
CA ALA A 174 -7.56 23.80 -1.87
C ALA A 174 -7.62 24.54 -0.54
N ASP A 175 -6.68 25.45 -0.30
CA ASP A 175 -6.63 26.27 0.92
C ASP A 175 -7.84 27.20 1.06
N ASN A 176 -8.35 27.74 -0.06
CA ASN A 176 -9.53 28.60 -0.05
C ASN A 176 -10.79 27.81 0.30
N ILE A 177 -10.92 26.59 -0.23
CA ILE A 177 -12.04 25.70 0.06
C ILE A 177 -12.00 25.26 1.53
N VAL A 178 -10.82 24.87 2.02
CA VAL A 178 -10.63 24.53 3.44
C VAL A 178 -10.95 25.72 4.33
N SER A 179 -10.46 26.92 4.02
CA SER A 179 -10.74 28.14 4.78
C SER A 179 -12.24 28.45 4.82
N THR A 180 -12.93 28.26 3.69
CA THR A 180 -14.40 28.45 3.60
C THR A 180 -15.12 27.43 4.48
N LEU A 181 -14.75 26.16 4.39
CA LEU A 181 -15.29 25.08 5.23
C LEU A 181 -15.05 25.34 6.72
N GLN A 182 -13.83 25.72 7.11
CA GLN A 182 -13.49 26.03 8.49
C GLN A 182 -14.31 27.22 9.02
N SER A 183 -14.51 28.25 8.20
CA SER A 183 -15.36 29.40 8.53
C SER A 183 -16.82 29.00 8.71
N LEU A 184 -17.38 28.17 7.81
CA LEU A 184 -18.76 27.68 7.90
C LEU A 184 -19.03 26.85 9.17
N PHE A 185 -18.04 26.06 9.62
CA PHE A 185 -18.16 25.20 10.80
C PHE A 185 -17.47 25.77 12.06
N GLN A 186 -17.11 27.05 12.06
CA GLN A 186 -16.35 27.69 13.15
C GLN A 186 -17.05 27.57 14.51
N THR A 187 -18.38 27.49 14.53
CA THR A 187 -19.18 27.32 15.76
C THR A 187 -18.99 25.96 16.45
N HIS A 188 -18.45 24.97 15.74
CA HIS A 188 -18.23 23.59 16.20
C HIS A 188 -16.75 23.21 16.25
N HIS A 189 -15.88 24.21 16.40
CA HIS A 189 -14.43 24.01 16.50
C HIS A 189 -14.04 23.52 17.90
N SER A 190 -13.27 22.43 17.94
CA SER A 190 -12.84 21.74 19.17
C SER A 190 -11.34 21.92 19.45
N GLY A 191 -10.69 22.88 18.78
CA GLY A 191 -9.26 23.20 18.93
C GLY A 191 -8.35 22.55 17.86
N ASN A 192 -7.20 23.18 17.56
CA ASN A 192 -6.17 22.67 16.62
C ASN A 192 -6.68 22.27 15.22
N GLY A 193 -7.76 22.90 14.75
CA GLY A 193 -8.38 22.62 13.45
C GLY A 193 -9.27 21.37 13.42
N TRP A 194 -9.62 20.83 14.59
CA TRP A 194 -10.61 19.76 14.72
C TRP A 194 -12.01 20.35 14.88
N PHE A 195 -12.97 19.67 14.27
CA PHE A 195 -14.39 20.02 14.30
C PHE A 195 -15.20 18.83 14.81
N ASP A 196 -16.27 19.10 15.55
CA ASP A 196 -17.21 18.06 15.93
C ASP A 196 -18.03 17.60 14.72
N MET A 197 -18.38 16.31 14.70
CA MET A 197 -19.18 15.74 13.62
C MET A 197 -20.63 16.20 13.73
N VAL A 198 -20.98 17.25 12.98
CA VAL A 198 -22.36 17.75 12.86
C VAL A 198 -23.07 17.14 11.65
N PRO A 199 -24.42 17.03 11.64
CA PRO A 199 -25.17 16.44 10.53
C PRO A 199 -24.89 17.09 9.17
N SER A 200 -24.71 18.41 9.14
CA SER A 200 -24.36 19.18 7.93
C SER A 200 -22.97 18.81 7.39
N LEU A 201 -21.98 18.63 8.27
CA LEU A 201 -20.64 18.18 7.91
C LEU A 201 -20.64 16.70 7.46
N ALA A 202 -21.37 15.84 8.16
CA ALA A 202 -21.52 14.44 7.77
C ALA A 202 -22.18 14.30 6.39
N GLN A 203 -23.22 15.10 6.11
CA GLN A 203 -23.87 15.14 4.81
C GLN A 203 -22.92 15.62 3.70
N TYR A 204 -22.14 16.67 3.97
CA TYR A 204 -21.12 17.15 3.04
C TYR A 204 -20.09 16.04 2.72
N ILE A 205 -19.52 15.39 3.74
CA ILE A 205 -18.56 14.29 3.56
C ILE A 205 -19.19 13.12 2.78
N SER A 206 -20.46 12.81 3.02
CA SER A 206 -21.17 11.75 2.29
C SER A 206 -21.31 12.08 0.80
N LEU A 207 -21.61 13.34 0.45
CA LEU A 207 -21.72 13.76 -0.94
C LEU A 207 -20.37 13.66 -1.67
N ILE A 208 -19.28 14.04 -1.00
CA ILE A 208 -17.92 13.87 -1.52
C ILE A 208 -17.60 12.38 -1.74
N LYS A 209 -17.96 11.49 -0.81
CA LYS A 209 -17.77 10.04 -0.97
C LYS A 209 -18.50 9.45 -2.18
N HIS A 210 -19.67 10.01 -2.52
CA HIS A 210 -20.48 9.55 -3.65
C HIS A 210 -20.07 10.17 -5.00
N GLY A 211 -19.08 11.08 -5.02
CA GLY A 211 -18.62 11.75 -6.24
C GLY A 211 -19.51 12.89 -6.72
N ASP A 212 -20.47 13.34 -5.90
CA ASP A 212 -21.38 14.44 -6.20
C ASP A 212 -20.77 15.80 -5.79
N SER A 213 -19.60 16.14 -6.36
CA SER A 213 -18.85 17.37 -6.03
C SER A 213 -19.66 18.65 -6.25
N GLU A 214 -20.48 18.70 -7.30
CA GLU A 214 -21.33 19.85 -7.63
C GLU A 214 -22.41 20.10 -6.57
N LYS A 215 -23.01 19.04 -6.02
CA LYS A 215 -23.99 19.17 -4.92
C LYS A 215 -23.31 19.58 -3.62
N ALA A 216 -22.08 19.12 -3.39
CA ALA A 216 -21.29 19.56 -2.26
C ALA A 216 -20.96 21.05 -2.35
N LYS A 217 -20.62 21.58 -3.54
CA LYS A 217 -20.43 23.03 -3.77
C LYS A 217 -21.70 23.85 -3.52
N LEU A 218 -22.88 23.33 -3.90
CA LEU A 218 -24.17 23.98 -3.60
C LEU A 218 -24.50 24.05 -2.10
N LEU A 219 -23.94 23.17 -1.28
CA LEU A 219 -24.06 23.28 0.19
C LEU A 219 -23.09 24.30 0.80
N LEU A 220 -22.09 24.75 0.04
CA LEU A 220 -21.13 25.79 0.44
C LEU A 220 -21.58 27.19 0.02
N SER A 221 -22.48 27.33 -0.96
CA SER A 221 -23.09 28.62 -1.26
C SER A 221 -23.98 29.04 -0.08
N PRO A 222 -23.80 30.25 0.48
CA PRO A 222 -24.74 30.80 1.43
C PRO A 222 -26.12 30.75 0.79
N ILE A 223 -27.10 30.17 1.47
CA ILE A 223 -28.51 30.35 1.10
C ILE A 223 -28.73 31.86 1.17
N GLU A 224 -28.70 32.56 0.04
CA GLU A 224 -29.26 33.90 -0.06
C GLU A 224 -30.71 33.75 0.39
N ASN A 225 -30.99 34.32 1.57
CA ASN A 225 -32.30 34.38 2.17
C ASN A 225 -33.33 34.74 1.09
N SER A 226 -34.13 33.75 0.67
CA SER A 226 -35.48 34.01 0.19
C SER A 226 -36.28 34.55 1.36
N GLY A 227 -36.18 35.85 1.55
CA GLY A 227 -36.77 36.56 2.68
C GLY A 227 -36.81 38.05 2.40
N ASN A 228 -37.36 38.45 1.25
CA ASN A 228 -37.91 39.79 1.03
C ASN A 228 -38.80 39.81 -0.21
N ASN A 229 -40.09 39.48 -0.03
CA ASN A 229 -41.13 40.18 -0.79
C ASN A 229 -42.42 40.28 0.05
N SER A 230 -42.49 41.36 0.81
CA SER A 230 -43.60 42.31 0.83
C SER A 230 -45.03 41.76 0.67
N LEU A 231 -45.76 41.69 1.78
CA LEU A 231 -47.23 41.85 1.77
C LEU A 231 -47.69 42.59 3.03
N SER A 232 -47.24 43.84 3.14
CA SER A 232 -47.98 44.88 3.86
C SER A 232 -49.22 45.24 3.03
N LYS A 233 -50.36 44.59 3.29
CA LYS A 233 -51.67 45.13 2.89
C LYS A 233 -52.21 45.94 4.05
N THR A 234 -52.23 47.24 3.79
CA THR A 234 -52.81 48.31 4.59
C THR A 234 -54.30 48.08 4.86
N VAL A 235 -54.66 48.36 6.11
CA VAL A 235 -56.02 48.49 6.61
C VAL A 235 -56.66 49.73 5.98
N SER A 236 -57.74 49.53 5.23
CA SER A 236 -58.68 50.61 4.86
C SER A 236 -59.83 50.61 5.86
N LYS A 237 -59.90 51.66 6.69
CA LYS A 237 -61.08 51.98 7.52
C LYS A 237 -62.23 52.42 6.61
N GLY A 238 -63.40 51.83 6.81
CA GLY A 238 -64.69 52.36 6.38
C GLY A 238 -65.63 52.40 7.58
N VAL A 239 -65.95 53.61 8.04
CA VAL A 239 -67.18 54.02 8.73
C VAL A 239 -67.47 55.44 8.27
#